data_AF-A0A8S0R255-F1
#
_entry.id   AF-A0A8S0R255-F1
#
_cell.length_a   1.000
_cell.length_b   1.000
_cell.length_c   1.000
_cell.angle_alpha   90.00
_cell.angle_beta   90.00
_cell.angle_gamma   90.00
#
_symmetry.space_group_name_H-M   'P 1'
#
loop_
_entity.id
_entity.type
_entity.pdbx_description
1 polymer ?
#
loop_
_entity_poly.entity_id
_entity_poly.type
_entity_poly.pdbx_seq_one_letter_code
_entity_poly.pdbx_strand_id
1 'polypeptide(L)'
;MTFSRSESCENICKEIHKYLGDVVFLIQNLASLSQIECKKIRDAYTEIYGEDLVQILGNTAMAGQESSRTCAALSSLMLNPHERDAEVAREALNEPINFKALVEIFTCRKSSHVLLLLQAYRTRFRRQLDQDIAKIEPPNPYQKILMALSASHKAHSADISQHIAKCDAKRLHQTGEGKSGAIDESVVIEILSKRSIAQLNLTFSTYNHIYGHTYTSFLKNEKFGEFEDAVRMVTKFICNPPKQYAKVLFNSLPLL
;
A
#
# COMPACT_ATOMS: atom_id res chain seq x y z
N MET A 1 -2.23 -4.04 -34.24
CA MET A 1 -2.38 -2.65 -34.73
C MET A 1 -2.17 -1.75 -33.53
N THR A 2 -1.09 -0.97 -33.52
CA THR A 2 -0.82 0.00 -32.44
C THR A 2 -1.67 1.24 -32.66
N PHE A 3 -2.36 1.71 -31.62
CA PHE A 3 -3.18 2.92 -31.66
C PHE A 3 -2.45 4.10 -32.31
N SER A 4 -3.13 4.74 -33.26
CA SER A 4 -2.83 6.12 -33.63
C SER A 4 -3.47 7.02 -32.58
N ARG A 5 -2.70 7.94 -31.99
CA ARG A 5 -3.10 8.85 -30.89
C ARG A 5 -4.28 9.80 -31.20
N SER A 6 -4.91 9.68 -32.37
CA SER A 6 -6.06 10.48 -32.80
C SER A 6 -7.40 9.73 -32.81
N GLU A 7 -7.45 8.45 -32.41
CA GLU A 7 -8.72 7.73 -32.32
C GLU A 7 -9.59 8.22 -31.15
N SER A 8 -10.88 8.43 -31.41
CA SER A 8 -11.86 8.81 -30.38
C SER A 8 -11.96 7.71 -29.32
N CYS A 9 -12.11 8.09 -28.04
CA CYS A 9 -12.34 7.15 -26.94
C CYS A 9 -13.52 6.20 -27.21
N GLU A 10 -14.52 6.66 -27.99
CA GLU A 10 -15.65 5.85 -28.42
C GLU A 10 -15.23 4.65 -29.28
N ASN A 11 -14.31 4.85 -30.23
CA ASN A 11 -13.80 3.76 -31.08
C ASN A 11 -13.01 2.75 -30.24
N ILE A 12 -12.19 3.24 -29.31
CA ILE A 12 -11.45 2.41 -28.36
C ILE A 12 -12.42 1.54 -27.54
N CYS A 13 -13.50 2.13 -27.02
CA CYS A 13 -14.51 1.40 -26.26
C CYS A 13 -15.21 0.33 -27.10
N LYS A 14 -15.56 0.64 -28.36
CA LYS A 14 -16.18 -0.31 -29.29
C LYS A 14 -15.27 -1.50 -29.59
N GLU A 15 -14.00 -1.24 -29.87
CA GLU A 15 -13.02 -2.28 -30.13
C GLU A 15 -12.76 -3.15 -28.89
N ILE A 16 -12.60 -2.53 -27.70
CA ILE A 16 -12.50 -3.27 -26.43
C ILE A 16 -13.72 -4.17 -26.24
N HIS A 17 -14.94 -3.65 -26.42
CA HIS A 17 -16.19 -4.40 -26.23
C HIS A 17 -16.28 -5.60 -27.19
N LYS A 18 -15.87 -5.41 -28.45
CA LYS A 18 -15.86 -6.49 -29.46
C LYS A 18 -14.85 -7.59 -29.16
N TYR A 19 -13.70 -7.25 -28.57
CA TYR A 19 -12.57 -8.17 -28.34
C TYR A 19 -12.32 -8.47 -26.85
N LEU A 20 -13.34 -8.40 -25.99
CA LEU A 20 -13.22 -8.65 -24.53
C LEU A 20 -12.60 -10.01 -24.15
N GLY A 21 -12.69 -11.01 -25.03
CA GLY A 21 -12.11 -12.35 -24.82
C GLY A 21 -10.67 -12.51 -25.34
N ASP A 22 -10.14 -11.55 -26.08
CA ASP A 22 -8.79 -11.63 -26.66
C ASP A 22 -7.79 -10.89 -25.75
N VAL A 23 -7.13 -11.64 -24.87
CA VAL A 23 -6.15 -11.10 -23.91
C VAL A 23 -4.99 -10.40 -24.62
N VAL A 24 -4.53 -10.90 -25.77
CA VAL A 24 -3.42 -10.30 -26.51
C VAL A 24 -3.82 -8.93 -27.05
N PHE A 25 -5.03 -8.84 -27.61
CA PHE A 25 -5.61 -7.56 -28.02
C PHE A 25 -5.71 -6.60 -26.84
N LEU A 26 -6.25 -7.04 -25.71
CA LEU A 26 -6.40 -6.20 -24.53
C LEU A 26 -5.05 -5.71 -24.00
N ILE A 27 -4.00 -6.53 -23.97
CA ILE A 27 -2.65 -6.10 -23.57
C ILE A 27 -2.14 -5.00 -24.50
N GLN A 28 -2.19 -5.22 -25.82
CA GLN A 28 -1.64 -4.29 -26.81
C GLN A 28 -2.28 -2.90 -26.71
N ASN A 29 -3.58 -2.88 -26.41
CA ASN A 29 -4.36 -1.66 -26.37
C ASN A 29 -4.34 -0.98 -24.99
N LEU A 30 -4.37 -1.76 -23.90
CA LEU A 30 -4.55 -1.20 -22.56
C LEU A 30 -3.23 -1.00 -21.80
N ALA A 31 -2.21 -1.84 -22.03
CA ALA A 31 -1.00 -1.84 -21.19
C ALA A 31 -0.13 -0.57 -21.32
N SER A 32 -0.27 0.18 -22.42
CA SER A 32 0.50 1.40 -22.69
C SER A 32 -0.21 2.69 -22.27
N LEU A 33 -1.44 2.59 -21.77
CA LEU A 33 -2.26 3.76 -21.44
C LEU A 33 -1.77 4.46 -20.18
N SER A 34 -1.76 5.78 -20.22
CA SER A 34 -1.61 6.62 -19.04
C SER A 34 -2.87 6.55 -18.16
N GLN A 35 -2.72 6.90 -16.88
CA GLN A 35 -3.85 6.93 -15.94
C GLN A 35 -4.97 7.90 -16.37
N ILE A 36 -4.63 8.98 -17.07
CA ILE A 36 -5.62 9.93 -17.60
C ILE A 36 -6.41 9.28 -18.75
N GLU A 37 -5.73 8.54 -19.63
CA GLU A 37 -6.37 7.81 -20.72
C GLU A 37 -7.25 6.68 -20.20
N CYS A 38 -6.76 5.89 -19.23
CA CYS A 38 -7.56 4.85 -18.55
C CYS A 38 -8.87 5.41 -18.00
N LYS A 39 -8.81 6.55 -17.30
CA LYS A 39 -10.00 7.19 -16.74
C LYS A 39 -10.97 7.63 -17.84
N LYS A 40 -10.49 8.31 -18.89
CA LYS A 40 -11.32 8.74 -20.01
C LYS A 40 -12.02 7.57 -20.71
N ILE A 41 -11.28 6.47 -20.94
CA ILE A 41 -11.82 5.26 -21.56
C ILE A 41 -12.87 4.63 -20.63
N ARG A 42 -12.60 4.54 -19.33
CA ARG A 42 -13.56 3.99 -18.36
C ARG A 42 -14.85 4.81 -18.32
N ASP A 43 -14.74 6.13 -18.22
CA ASP A 43 -15.90 7.03 -18.18
C ASP A 43 -16.71 6.95 -19.48
N ALA A 44 -16.04 6.95 -20.64
CA ALA A 44 -16.69 6.78 -21.95
C ALA A 44 -17.33 5.39 -22.11
N TYR A 45 -16.69 4.33 -21.62
CA TYR A 45 -17.23 2.97 -21.71
C TYR A 45 -18.53 2.85 -20.91
N THR A 46 -18.57 3.43 -19.70
CA THR A 46 -19.78 3.46 -18.89
C THR A 46 -20.88 4.31 -19.52
N GLU A 47 -20.53 5.42 -20.19
CA GLU A 47 -21.51 6.23 -20.92
C GLU A 47 -22.12 5.48 -22.11
N ILE A 48 -21.32 4.72 -22.86
CA ILE A 48 -21.76 4.02 -24.07
C ILE A 48 -22.54 2.74 -23.74
N TYR A 49 -22.04 1.95 -22.79
CA TYR A 49 -22.55 0.59 -22.52
C TYR A 49 -23.32 0.47 -21.20
N GLY A 50 -23.23 1.45 -20.31
CA GLY A 50 -23.85 1.39 -18.98
C GLY A 50 -23.15 0.42 -18.01
N GLU A 51 -21.99 -0.11 -18.38
CA GLU A 51 -21.25 -1.12 -17.61
C GLU A 51 -19.91 -0.57 -17.09
N ASP A 52 -19.39 -1.18 -16.02
CA ASP A 52 -18.07 -0.86 -15.45
C ASP A 52 -16.99 -1.72 -16.10
N LEU A 53 -16.15 -1.09 -16.94
CA LEU A 53 -15.06 -1.74 -17.65
C LEU A 53 -14.10 -2.49 -16.69
N VAL A 54 -13.89 -1.98 -15.46
CA VAL A 54 -13.03 -2.64 -14.47
C VAL A 54 -13.60 -4.01 -14.08
N GLN A 55 -14.91 -4.07 -13.83
CA GLN A 55 -15.59 -5.31 -13.47
C GLN A 55 -15.61 -6.30 -14.63
N ILE A 56 -15.85 -5.81 -15.86
CA ILE A 56 -15.82 -6.66 -17.06
C ILE A 56 -14.45 -7.29 -17.21
N LEU A 57 -13.38 -6.49 -17.20
CA LEU A 57 -12.01 -7.00 -17.30
C LEU A 57 -11.64 -7.92 -16.13
N GLY A 58 -12.19 -7.70 -14.93
CA GLY A 58 -12.00 -8.61 -13.80
C GLY A 58 -12.69 -9.96 -14.01
N ASN A 59 -13.89 -9.96 -14.59
CA ASN A 59 -14.72 -11.15 -14.78
C ASN A 59 -14.34 -11.98 -16.01
N THR A 60 -13.69 -11.39 -17.02
CA THR A 60 -13.15 -12.12 -18.19
C THR A 60 -12.02 -13.10 -17.82
N ALA A 61 -11.58 -13.09 -16.56
CA ALA A 61 -10.60 -13.99 -15.96
C ALA A 61 -11.02 -15.49 -15.90
N MET A 62 -12.20 -15.86 -16.42
CA MET A 62 -12.74 -17.24 -16.36
C MET A 62 -12.10 -18.22 -17.36
N ALA A 63 -11.09 -17.81 -18.16
CA ALA A 63 -10.43 -18.65 -19.17
C ALA A 63 -8.97 -19.00 -18.78
N GLY A 64 -8.75 -19.91 -17.83
CA GLY A 64 -7.43 -20.43 -17.45
C GLY A 64 -6.60 -19.52 -16.52
N GLN A 65 -5.64 -20.11 -15.78
CA GLN A 65 -4.94 -19.43 -14.67
C GLN A 65 -4.03 -18.24 -15.09
N GLU A 66 -3.45 -18.26 -16.28
CA GLU A 66 -2.55 -17.18 -16.74
C GLU A 66 -3.31 -16.00 -17.36
N SER A 67 -4.34 -16.30 -18.16
CA SER A 67 -5.27 -15.28 -18.69
C SER A 67 -5.98 -14.55 -17.54
N SER A 68 -6.32 -15.28 -16.47
CA SER A 68 -6.94 -14.75 -15.26
C SER A 68 -6.10 -13.65 -14.59
N ARG A 69 -4.78 -13.89 -14.40
CA ARG A 69 -3.88 -12.90 -13.77
C ARG A 69 -3.63 -11.68 -14.65
N THR A 70 -3.56 -11.87 -15.96
CA THR A 70 -3.39 -10.75 -16.89
C THR A 70 -4.62 -9.85 -16.93
N CYS A 71 -5.82 -10.44 -17.00
CA CYS A 71 -7.08 -9.69 -16.93
C CYS A 71 -7.22 -8.93 -15.61
N ALA A 72 -6.83 -9.53 -14.47
CA ALA A 72 -6.77 -8.83 -13.19
C ALA A 72 -5.79 -7.65 -13.19
N ALA A 73 -4.61 -7.81 -13.80
CA ALA A 73 -3.64 -6.72 -13.95
C ALA A 73 -4.16 -5.57 -14.83
N LEU A 74 -4.82 -5.89 -15.95
CA LEU A 74 -5.44 -4.90 -16.83
C LEU A 74 -6.62 -4.18 -16.16
N SER A 75 -7.46 -4.92 -15.43
CA SER A 75 -8.54 -4.35 -14.60
C SER A 75 -7.97 -3.38 -13.56
N SER A 76 -6.90 -3.77 -12.86
CA SER A 76 -6.19 -2.92 -11.90
C SER A 76 -5.58 -1.67 -12.55
N LEU A 77 -5.10 -1.77 -13.79
CA LEU A 77 -4.54 -0.63 -14.56
C LEU A 77 -5.59 0.46 -14.81
N MET A 78 -6.86 0.07 -14.98
CA MET A 78 -8.01 0.96 -15.20
C MET A 78 -8.48 1.70 -13.94
N LEU A 79 -8.04 1.26 -12.76
CA LEU A 79 -8.32 1.94 -11.50
C LEU A 79 -7.40 3.14 -11.30
N ASN A 80 -7.96 4.22 -10.76
CA ASN A 80 -7.15 5.33 -10.24
C ASN A 80 -6.22 4.79 -9.14
N PRO A 81 -5.05 5.42 -8.92
CA PRO A 81 -4.06 4.89 -7.98
C PRO A 81 -4.58 4.61 -6.55
N HIS A 82 -5.48 5.44 -6.03
CA HIS A 82 -6.06 5.27 -4.69
C HIS A 82 -7.20 4.24 -4.64
N GLU A 83 -7.93 4.04 -5.75
CA GLU A 83 -8.90 2.95 -5.88
C GLU A 83 -8.16 1.60 -5.96
N ARG A 84 -7.05 1.55 -6.69
CA ARG A 84 -6.18 0.37 -6.77
C ARG A 84 -5.65 -0.02 -5.40
N ASP A 85 -5.09 0.92 -4.65
CA ASP A 85 -4.61 0.62 -3.31
C ASP A 85 -5.75 0.21 -2.36
N ALA A 86 -7.00 0.66 -2.59
CA ALA A 86 -8.16 0.18 -1.83
C ALA A 86 -8.50 -1.29 -2.13
N GLU A 87 -8.44 -1.70 -3.39
CA GLU A 87 -8.56 -3.12 -3.79
C GLU A 87 -7.42 -3.96 -3.20
N VAL A 88 -6.16 -3.48 -3.28
CA VAL A 88 -5.00 -4.17 -2.66
C VAL A 88 -5.17 -4.29 -1.14
N ALA A 89 -5.64 -3.23 -0.47
CA ALA A 89 -5.92 -3.28 0.97
C ALA A 89 -7.05 -4.26 1.29
N ARG A 90 -8.06 -4.40 0.42
CA ARG A 90 -9.14 -5.37 0.59
C ARG A 90 -8.63 -6.79 0.43
N GLU A 91 -7.84 -7.05 -0.61
CA GLU A 91 -7.22 -8.34 -0.85
C GLU A 91 -6.26 -8.75 0.28
N ALA A 92 -5.48 -7.79 0.81
CA ALA A 92 -4.55 -8.03 1.90
C ALA A 92 -5.22 -8.44 3.22
N LEU A 93 -6.53 -8.23 3.36
CA LEU A 93 -7.33 -8.65 4.51
C LEU A 93 -7.97 -10.04 4.33
N ASN A 94 -7.85 -10.64 3.14
CA ASN A 94 -8.24 -12.04 2.95
C ASN A 94 -7.20 -12.96 3.59
N GLU A 95 -7.60 -14.16 4.02
CA GLU A 95 -6.67 -15.13 4.60
C GLU A 95 -5.83 -15.82 3.51
N PRO A 96 -4.50 -15.96 3.70
CA PRO A 96 -3.70 -15.44 4.80
C PRO A 96 -3.48 -13.92 4.70
N ILE A 97 -3.61 -13.22 5.83
CA ILE A 97 -3.52 -11.76 5.90
C ILE A 97 -2.13 -11.26 5.48
N ASN A 98 -2.10 -10.32 4.55
CA ASN A 98 -0.87 -9.71 4.04
C ASN A 98 -0.59 -8.36 4.71
N PHE A 99 -0.11 -8.40 5.95
CA PHE A 99 0.27 -7.18 6.69
C PHE A 99 1.34 -6.35 5.97
N LYS A 100 2.21 -6.98 5.17
CA LYS A 100 3.26 -6.29 4.42
C LYS A 100 2.67 -5.33 3.39
N ALA A 101 1.62 -5.73 2.67
CA ALA A 101 0.93 -4.87 1.70
C ALA A 101 0.26 -3.66 2.40
N LEU A 102 -0.38 -3.89 3.56
CA LEU A 102 -0.97 -2.81 4.35
C LEU A 102 0.11 -1.84 4.86
N VAL A 103 1.21 -2.35 5.43
CA VAL A 103 2.34 -1.53 5.88
C VAL A 103 2.92 -0.71 4.73
N GLU A 104 3.11 -1.31 3.56
CA GLU A 104 3.58 -0.61 2.37
C GLU A 104 2.67 0.57 1.99
N ILE A 105 1.36 0.36 1.96
CA ILE A 105 0.38 1.42 1.67
C ILE A 105 0.51 2.57 2.68
N PHE A 106 0.47 2.28 3.98
CA PHE A 106 0.48 3.29 5.03
C PHE A 106 1.85 3.95 5.28
N THR A 107 2.93 3.44 4.71
CA THR A 107 4.27 4.04 4.88
C THR A 107 4.81 4.67 3.61
N CYS A 108 4.38 4.22 2.44
CA CYS A 108 4.94 4.67 1.16
C CYS A 108 4.03 5.63 0.39
N ARG A 109 2.83 5.91 0.88
CA ARG A 109 1.89 6.86 0.27
C ARG A 109 1.87 8.19 1.00
N LYS A 110 1.57 9.26 0.26
CA LYS A 110 1.31 10.59 0.85
C LYS A 110 -0.01 10.57 1.60
N SER A 111 -0.14 11.40 2.65
CA SER A 111 -1.38 11.50 3.42
C SER A 111 -2.61 11.82 2.57
N SER A 112 -2.49 12.73 1.60
CA SER A 112 -3.58 13.04 0.66
C SER A 112 -4.08 11.81 -0.11
N HIS A 113 -3.15 10.94 -0.53
CA HIS A 113 -3.48 9.70 -1.22
C HIS A 113 -4.13 8.68 -0.28
N VAL A 114 -3.62 8.53 0.95
CA VAL A 114 -4.21 7.62 1.95
C VAL A 114 -5.64 8.04 2.30
N LEU A 115 -5.91 9.34 2.41
CA LEU A 115 -7.28 9.84 2.65
C LEU A 115 -8.22 9.49 1.49
N LEU A 116 -7.78 9.66 0.24
CA LEU A 116 -8.54 9.25 -0.94
C LEU A 116 -8.76 7.73 -1.00
N LEU A 117 -7.75 6.94 -0.62
CA LEU A 117 -7.85 5.48 -0.52
C LEU A 117 -8.92 5.07 0.51
N LEU A 118 -8.90 5.66 1.70
CA LEU A 118 -9.88 5.37 2.75
C LEU A 118 -11.31 5.70 2.29
N GLN A 119 -11.47 6.78 1.51
CA GLN A 119 -12.75 7.14 0.89
C GLN A 119 -13.15 6.12 -0.19
N ALA A 120 -12.24 5.76 -1.09
CA ALA A 120 -12.50 4.78 -2.14
C ALA A 120 -12.91 3.41 -1.55
N TYR A 121 -12.20 2.95 -0.51
CA TYR A 121 -12.52 1.72 0.20
C TYR A 121 -13.96 1.75 0.76
N ARG A 122 -14.37 2.86 1.37
CA ARG A 122 -15.72 3.05 1.91
C ARG A 122 -16.79 3.03 0.83
N THR A 123 -16.55 3.75 -0.27
CA THR A 123 -17.49 3.81 -1.39
C THR A 123 -17.66 2.44 -2.04
N ARG A 124 -16.54 1.76 -2.30
CA ARG A 124 -16.47 0.50 -3.05
C ARG A 124 -17.00 -0.70 -2.27
N PHE A 125 -16.56 -0.87 -1.03
CA PHE A 125 -16.86 -2.06 -0.24
C PHE A 125 -17.95 -1.84 0.81
N ARG A 126 -18.42 -0.60 0.99
CA ARG A 126 -19.37 -0.22 2.06
C ARG A 126 -18.86 -0.58 3.46
N ARG A 127 -17.54 -0.55 3.64
CA ARG A 127 -16.82 -0.89 4.88
C ARG A 127 -15.77 0.16 5.20
N GLN A 128 -15.26 0.17 6.42
CA GLN A 128 -14.16 1.08 6.79
C GLN A 128 -12.88 0.28 6.99
N LEU A 129 -11.81 0.62 6.27
CA LEU A 129 -10.53 -0.10 6.34
C LEU A 129 -9.99 -0.15 7.78
N ASP A 130 -10.05 0.96 8.51
CA ASP A 130 -9.63 1.04 9.93
C ASP A 130 -10.39 0.01 10.80
N GLN A 131 -11.71 -0.16 10.56
CA GLN A 131 -12.53 -1.12 11.31
C GLN A 131 -12.24 -2.57 10.90
N ASP A 132 -11.96 -2.80 9.62
CA ASP A 132 -11.62 -4.14 9.14
C ASP A 132 -10.26 -4.59 9.69
N ILE A 133 -9.28 -3.69 9.76
CA ILE A 133 -7.99 -3.94 10.42
C ILE A 133 -8.17 -4.23 11.91
N ALA A 134 -9.00 -3.43 12.60
CA ALA A 134 -9.26 -3.60 14.03
C ALA A 134 -9.97 -4.93 14.38
N LYS A 135 -10.65 -5.56 13.41
CA LYS A 135 -11.38 -6.83 13.58
C LYS A 135 -10.58 -8.08 13.17
N ILE A 136 -9.32 -7.91 12.76
CA ILE A 136 -8.45 -9.05 12.44
C ILE A 136 -8.32 -9.96 13.67
N GLU A 137 -8.53 -11.25 13.47
CA GLU A 137 -8.37 -12.30 14.48
C GLU A 137 -7.43 -13.39 13.95
N PRO A 138 -6.55 -13.96 14.79
CA PRO A 138 -6.29 -13.58 16.19
C PRO A 138 -5.62 -12.20 16.31
N PRO A 139 -5.59 -11.59 17.52
CA PRO A 139 -5.00 -10.27 17.72
C PRO A 139 -3.54 -10.24 17.31
N ASN A 140 -3.14 -9.19 16.60
CA ASN A 140 -1.81 -9.09 16.01
C ASN A 140 -1.20 -7.69 16.20
N PRO A 141 0.11 -7.58 16.50
CA PRO A 141 0.81 -6.30 16.63
C PRO A 141 0.58 -5.30 15.50
N TYR A 142 0.45 -5.78 14.26
CA TYR A 142 0.21 -4.92 13.09
C TYR A 142 -1.09 -4.12 13.19
N GLN A 143 -2.12 -4.60 13.90
CA GLN A 143 -3.38 -3.86 14.05
C GLN A 143 -3.14 -2.51 14.73
N LYS A 144 -2.45 -2.52 15.89
CA LYS A 144 -2.13 -1.30 16.63
C LYS A 144 -1.24 -0.36 15.81
N ILE A 145 -0.25 -0.92 15.11
CA ILE A 145 0.69 -0.14 14.30
C ILE A 145 0.00 0.50 13.10
N LEU A 146 -0.82 -0.24 12.36
CA LEU A 146 -1.56 0.28 11.21
C LEU A 146 -2.58 1.34 11.63
N MET A 147 -3.25 1.16 12.77
CA MET A 147 -4.13 2.17 13.34
C MET A 147 -3.36 3.45 13.72
N ALA A 148 -2.15 3.31 14.29
CA ALA A 148 -1.27 4.45 14.56
C ALA A 148 -0.89 5.19 13.27
N LEU A 149 -0.46 4.47 12.23
CA LEU A 149 -0.10 5.08 10.94
C LEU A 149 -1.31 5.75 10.26
N SER A 150 -2.50 5.15 10.34
CA SER A 150 -3.76 5.76 9.86
C SER A 150 -4.06 7.07 10.60
N ALA A 151 -3.87 7.11 11.93
CA ALA A 151 -3.99 8.33 12.72
C ALA A 151 -2.94 9.38 12.31
N SER A 152 -1.71 8.95 12.01
CA SER A 152 -0.66 9.83 11.54
C SER A 152 -1.04 10.56 10.25
N HIS A 153 -1.59 9.86 9.26
CA HIS A 153 -2.03 10.51 8.02
C HIS A 153 -3.14 11.56 8.20
N LYS A 154 -3.89 11.51 9.31
CA LYS A 154 -4.98 12.46 9.60
C LYS A 154 -4.51 13.72 10.32
N ALA A 155 -3.36 13.68 11.01
CA ALA A 155 -3.03 14.66 12.05
C ALA A 155 -1.86 15.63 11.76
N HIS A 156 -1.07 15.43 10.69
CA HIS A 156 0.24 16.10 10.57
C HIS A 156 0.32 17.24 9.56
N SER A 157 1.05 18.29 9.94
CA SER A 157 1.59 19.31 9.04
C SER A 157 2.82 18.76 8.28
N ALA A 158 3.18 19.43 7.18
CA ALA A 158 4.26 18.97 6.30
C ALA A 158 5.67 19.18 6.87
N ASP A 159 5.83 19.96 7.94
CA ASP A 159 7.13 20.41 8.43
C ASP A 159 7.81 19.34 9.30
N ILE A 160 9.10 19.11 9.02
CA ILE A 160 9.95 18.20 9.78
C ILE A 160 10.88 18.98 10.72
N SER A 161 11.16 18.42 11.90
CA SER A 161 11.97 19.04 12.95
C SER A 161 13.07 18.11 13.44
N GLN A 162 14.32 18.62 13.37
CA GLN A 162 15.49 17.92 13.89
C GLN A 162 15.44 17.76 15.42
N HIS A 163 14.86 18.74 16.13
CA HIS A 163 14.71 18.66 17.58
C HIS A 163 13.77 17.52 17.96
N ILE A 164 12.60 17.44 17.32
CA ILE A 164 11.64 16.35 17.54
C ILE A 164 12.29 15.00 17.20
N ALA A 165 13.03 14.91 16.09
CA ALA A 165 13.73 13.69 15.70
C ALA A 165 14.74 13.22 16.76
N LYS A 166 15.50 14.15 17.36
CA LYS A 166 16.43 13.84 18.45
C LYS A 166 15.70 13.37 19.71
N CYS A 167 14.60 14.03 20.08
CA CYS A 167 13.79 13.65 21.24
C CYS A 167 13.19 12.26 21.07
N ASP A 168 12.52 12.01 19.94
CA ASP A 168 11.88 10.73 19.68
C ASP A 168 12.92 9.60 19.53
N ALA A 169 14.07 9.86 18.92
CA ALA A 169 15.15 8.87 18.85
C ALA A 169 15.64 8.44 20.24
N LYS A 170 15.78 9.39 21.18
CA LYS A 170 16.12 9.07 22.57
C LYS A 170 15.02 8.27 23.26
N ARG A 171 13.76 8.67 23.08
CA ARG A 171 12.60 7.94 23.64
C ARG A 171 12.56 6.50 23.15
N LEU A 172 12.77 6.26 21.85
CA LEU A 172 12.82 4.92 21.25
C LEU A 172 13.97 4.06 21.79
N HIS A 173 15.09 4.66 22.21
CA HIS A 173 16.16 3.90 22.84
C HIS A 173 15.78 3.47 24.26
N GLN A 174 15.25 4.42 25.03
CA GLN A 174 14.84 4.23 26.42
C GLN A 174 13.75 3.16 26.56
N THR A 175 12.93 2.92 25.53
CA THR A 175 11.92 1.85 25.58
C THR A 175 12.51 0.47 25.82
N GLY A 176 13.77 0.21 25.41
CA GLY A 176 14.42 -1.09 25.60
C GLY A 176 15.42 -1.14 26.78
N GLU A 177 15.59 -0.06 27.54
CA GLU A 177 16.42 -0.03 28.76
C GLU A 177 15.69 -0.62 29.98
N GLY A 178 14.40 -0.94 29.83
CA GLY A 178 13.59 -1.57 30.87
C GLY A 178 14.00 -3.01 31.19
N LYS A 179 13.56 -3.51 32.35
CA LYS A 179 13.85 -4.88 32.81
C LYS A 179 13.01 -5.97 32.11
N SER A 180 12.03 -5.59 31.28
CA SER A 180 11.00 -6.50 30.75
C SER A 180 11.46 -7.37 29.58
N GLY A 181 12.66 -7.16 29.03
CA GLY A 181 13.11 -7.91 27.85
C GLY A 181 12.32 -7.63 26.57
N ALA A 182 11.43 -6.62 26.58
CA ALA A 182 10.63 -6.13 25.46
C ALA A 182 10.65 -4.59 25.45
N ILE A 183 10.35 -3.97 24.31
CA ILE A 183 10.23 -2.51 24.26
C ILE A 183 8.86 -2.04 24.76
N ASP A 184 8.79 -0.83 25.34
CA ASP A 184 7.52 -0.17 25.65
C ASP A 184 6.70 0.13 24.37
N GLU A 185 5.74 -0.75 24.06
CA GLU A 185 4.86 -0.62 22.89
C GLU A 185 4.14 0.74 22.86
N SER A 186 3.73 1.25 24.03
CA SER A 186 2.88 2.44 24.11
C SER A 186 3.61 3.68 23.60
N VAL A 187 4.89 3.80 23.93
CA VAL A 187 5.76 4.90 23.45
C VAL A 187 5.97 4.81 21.95
N VAL A 188 6.19 3.60 21.41
CA VAL A 188 6.37 3.38 19.96
C VAL A 188 5.08 3.73 19.20
N ILE A 189 3.93 3.24 19.66
CA ILE A 189 2.62 3.53 19.05
C ILE A 189 2.29 5.03 19.11
N GLU A 190 2.60 5.69 20.22
CA GLU A 190 2.43 7.14 20.35
C GLU A 190 3.28 7.91 19.32
N ILE A 191 4.56 7.55 19.17
CA ILE A 191 5.44 8.19 18.19
C ILE A 191 4.93 7.94 16.76
N LEU A 192 4.57 6.69 16.43
CA LEU A 192 4.06 6.34 15.10
C LEU A 192 2.75 7.08 14.77
N SER A 193 1.86 7.29 15.74
CA SER A 193 0.61 8.02 15.54
C SER A 193 0.78 9.53 15.41
N LYS A 194 1.76 10.10 16.12
CA LYS A 194 1.97 11.55 16.20
C LYS A 194 3.01 12.12 15.24
N ARG A 195 3.62 11.32 14.37
CA ARG A 195 4.66 11.78 13.45
C ARG A 195 4.34 11.43 12.00
N SER A 196 4.59 12.38 11.10
CA SER A 196 4.54 12.12 9.66
C SER A 196 5.61 11.10 9.25
N ILE A 197 5.40 10.40 8.14
CA ILE A 197 6.39 9.43 7.62
C ILE A 197 7.77 10.07 7.41
N ALA A 198 7.81 11.31 6.92
CA ALA A 198 9.06 12.05 6.73
C ALA A 198 9.75 12.33 8.08
N GLN A 199 9.00 12.72 9.10
CA GLN A 199 9.53 12.93 10.45
C GLN A 199 10.01 11.63 11.09
N LEU A 200 9.30 10.51 10.89
CA LEU A 200 9.72 9.19 11.35
C LEU A 200 11.03 8.75 10.70
N ASN A 201 11.18 8.95 9.39
CA ASN A 201 12.43 8.67 8.68
C ASN A 201 13.59 9.48 9.27
N LEU A 202 13.39 10.79 9.48
CA LEU A 202 14.39 11.64 10.13
C LEU A 202 14.74 11.16 11.56
N THR A 203 13.74 10.70 12.31
CA THR A 203 13.90 10.12 13.65
C THR A 203 14.79 8.87 13.62
N PHE A 204 14.52 7.93 12.71
CA PHE A 204 15.32 6.71 12.59
C PHE A 204 16.75 6.98 12.07
N SER A 205 16.91 7.95 11.17
CA SER A 205 18.24 8.41 10.75
C SER A 205 19.02 9.03 11.92
N THR A 206 18.35 9.89 12.69
CA THR A 206 18.93 10.53 13.89
C THR A 206 19.27 9.51 14.97
N TYR A 207 18.45 8.47 15.14
CA TYR A 207 18.74 7.35 16.04
C TYR A 207 20.08 6.70 15.68
N ASN A 208 20.29 6.37 14.39
CA ASN A 208 21.54 5.78 13.93
C ASN A 208 22.75 6.70 14.18
N HIS A 209 22.58 8.00 13.98
CA HIS A 209 23.63 8.98 14.26
C HIS A 209 23.99 9.06 15.75
N ILE A 210 23.01 8.96 16.66
CA ILE A 210 23.25 9.09 18.11
C ILE A 210 23.85 7.80 18.70
N TYR A 211 23.32 6.64 18.31
CA TYR A 211 23.65 5.36 18.95
C TYR A 211 24.63 4.49 18.14
N GLY A 212 25.01 4.91 16.94
CA GLY A 212 25.98 4.18 16.10
C GLY A 212 25.44 2.90 15.46
N HIS A 213 24.14 2.61 15.61
CA HIS A 213 23.48 1.48 14.96
C HIS A 213 22.02 1.82 14.60
N THR A 214 21.49 1.14 13.58
CA THR A 214 20.11 1.39 13.15
C THR A 214 19.10 0.95 14.20
N TYR A 215 17.91 1.57 14.22
CA TYR A 215 16.82 1.11 15.05
C TYR A 215 16.38 -0.32 14.69
N THR A 216 16.42 -0.68 13.40
CA THR A 216 16.13 -2.07 12.99
C THR A 216 17.11 -3.10 13.54
N SER A 217 18.38 -2.72 13.74
CA SER A 217 19.40 -3.57 14.36
C SER A 217 19.17 -3.70 15.86
N PHE A 218 18.80 -2.60 16.53
CA PHE A 218 18.42 -2.60 17.94
C PHE A 218 17.26 -3.57 18.21
N LEU A 219 16.25 -3.55 17.35
CA LEU A 219 15.09 -4.43 17.46
C LEU A 219 15.40 -5.92 17.19
N LYS A 220 16.60 -6.29 16.73
CA LYS A 220 16.97 -7.71 16.44
C LYS A 220 17.39 -8.49 17.69
N ASN A 221 17.19 -7.92 18.87
CA ASN A 221 17.50 -8.59 20.13
C ASN A 221 16.70 -9.90 20.26
N GLU A 222 17.37 -10.99 20.64
CA GLU A 222 16.77 -12.32 20.79
C GLU A 222 15.67 -12.38 21.86
N LYS A 223 15.62 -11.38 22.75
CA LYS A 223 14.57 -11.27 23.78
C LYS A 223 13.27 -10.64 23.27
N PHE A 224 13.32 -9.96 22.12
CA PHE A 224 12.18 -9.26 21.54
C PHE A 224 11.27 -10.21 20.74
N GLY A 225 9.99 -9.87 20.66
CA GLY A 225 8.93 -10.72 20.11
C GLY A 225 8.29 -10.16 18.84
N GLU A 226 7.04 -10.56 18.61
CA GLU A 226 6.29 -10.26 17.38
C GLU A 226 6.06 -8.76 17.16
N PHE A 227 5.91 -7.98 18.24
CA PHE A 227 5.72 -6.54 18.14
C PHE A 227 6.95 -5.85 17.56
N GLU A 228 8.13 -6.18 18.07
CA GLU A 228 9.40 -5.63 17.57
C GLU A 228 9.68 -6.07 16.13
N ASP A 229 9.28 -7.28 15.74
CA ASP A 229 9.32 -7.72 14.34
C ASP A 229 8.42 -6.88 13.43
N ALA A 230 7.21 -6.56 13.87
CA ALA A 230 6.29 -5.69 13.15
C ALA A 230 6.85 -4.26 13.01
N VAL A 231 7.35 -3.68 14.10
CA VAL A 231 7.99 -2.35 14.09
C VAL A 231 9.23 -2.34 13.18
N ARG A 232 10.01 -3.41 13.19
CA ARG A 232 11.18 -3.59 12.31
C ARG A 232 10.77 -3.61 10.83
N MET A 233 9.66 -4.26 10.48
CA MET A 233 9.13 -4.24 9.12
C MET A 233 8.73 -2.82 8.70
N VAL A 234 7.95 -2.14 9.53
CA VAL A 234 7.50 -0.75 9.29
C VAL A 234 8.68 0.20 9.12
N THR A 235 9.68 0.10 10.01
CA THR A 235 10.91 0.90 9.94
C THR A 235 11.66 0.69 8.63
N LYS A 236 11.72 -0.55 8.12
CA LYS A 236 12.38 -0.85 6.82
C LYS A 236 11.67 -0.18 5.64
N PHE A 237 10.34 -0.18 5.63
CA PHE A 237 9.57 0.51 4.59
C PHE A 237 9.76 2.03 4.68
N ILE A 238 9.71 2.62 5.88
CA ILE A 238 9.89 4.07 6.08
C ILE A 238 11.29 4.53 5.63
N CYS A 239 12.34 3.81 6.03
CA CYS A 239 13.72 4.23 5.78
C CYS A 239 14.18 4.00 4.33
N ASN A 240 13.72 2.94 3.67
CA ASN A 240 14.15 2.63 2.29
C ASN A 240 13.05 1.87 1.51
N PRO A 241 11.99 2.57 1.05
CA PRO A 241 10.95 1.97 0.22
C PRO A 241 11.48 1.28 -1.05
N PRO A 242 12.40 1.89 -1.86
CA PRO A 242 12.90 1.27 -3.08
C PRO A 242 13.53 -0.10 -2.85
N LYS A 243 14.31 -0.25 -1.76
CA LYS A 243 14.90 -1.53 -1.39
C LYS A 243 13.85 -2.58 -1.00
N GLN A 244 12.75 -2.17 -0.36
CA GLN A 244 11.67 -3.10 -0.04
C GLN A 244 10.93 -3.54 -1.30
N TYR A 245 10.66 -2.64 -2.25
CA TYR A 245 10.07 -2.99 -3.54
C TYR A 245 10.94 -3.97 -4.32
N ALA A 246 12.25 -3.70 -4.42
CA ALA A 246 13.18 -4.61 -5.09
C ALA A 246 13.17 -6.01 -4.46
N LYS A 247 13.10 -6.09 -3.12
CA LYS A 247 13.01 -7.37 -2.41
C LYS A 247 11.67 -8.08 -2.65
N VAL A 248 10.55 -7.35 -2.66
CA VAL A 248 9.23 -7.91 -3.01
C VAL A 248 9.29 -8.50 -4.41
N LEU A 249 9.72 -7.70 -5.39
CA LEU A 249 9.81 -8.12 -6.79
C LEU A 249 10.69 -9.36 -6.95
N PHE A 250 11.91 -9.34 -6.40
CA PHE A 250 12.82 -10.48 -6.47
C PHE A 250 12.21 -11.77 -5.89
N ASN A 251 11.53 -11.66 -4.74
CA ASN A 251 10.90 -12.81 -4.10
C ASN A 251 9.64 -13.31 -4.83
N SER A 252 9.03 -12.48 -5.68
CA SER A 252 7.85 -12.83 -6.48
C SER A 252 8.19 -13.43 -7.84
N LEU A 253 9.46 -13.35 -8.26
CA LEU A 253 9.93 -14.02 -9.47
C LEU A 253 10.11 -15.53 -9.19
N PRO A 254 9.74 -16.41 -10.13
CA PRO A 254 10.02 -17.83 -9.99
C PRO A 254 11.54 -18.04 -9.85
N LEU A 255 11.94 -18.93 -8.94
CA LEU A 255 13.31 -19.43 -8.90
C LEU A 255 13.54 -20.19 -10.22
N LEU A 256 14.41 -19.64 -11.08
CA LEU A 256 14.88 -20.30 -12.29
C LEU A 256 15.72 -21.54 -11.96
#